data_AF-A0AAJ6DDS4-F1
#
_entry.id   AF-A0AAJ6DDS4-F1
#
_cell.length_a   1.000
_cell.length_b   1.000
_cell.length_c   1.000
_cell.angle_alpha   90.00
_cell.angle_beta   90.00
_cell.angle_gamma   90.00
#
_symmetry.space_group_name_H-M   'P 1'
#
loop_
_entity.id
_entity.type
_entity.pdbx_description
1 polymer ?
#
loop_
_entity_poly.entity_id
_entity_poly.type
_entity_poly.pdbx_seq_one_letter_code
_entity_poly.pdbx_strand_id
1 'polypeptide(L)'
;MATIEALMAEGHNRKLRRHGGLKQIVYLAPQSVEVPTSLFSSGNELIDPVRIGFHPVGLLTDDGVEFNDSFEVEGSSSVGYTSNTREDPGETERGISVTLQESYNKFVEGVVRGADYSGLEMSENGEVVFDDPSLPILTEYRGLVLSVDGPPEDQWIMGKLYFALQLSSRDAYSWAKGVTMDRPVGFTALDDAVEGIPSREIIAGTGPLRHAKALGFDVAAGGGGDSGE
;
A
#
# COMPACT_ATOMS: atom_id res chain seq x y z
N MET A 1 38.42 -21.10 10.79
CA MET A 1 37.41 -20.22 11.41
C MET A 1 36.90 -19.30 10.32
N ALA A 2 35.59 -19.26 10.07
CA ALA A 2 35.02 -18.26 9.18
C ALA A 2 35.23 -16.88 9.81
N THR A 3 35.81 -15.94 9.08
CA THR A 3 35.94 -14.56 9.55
C THR A 3 34.57 -13.89 9.54
N ILE A 4 34.35 -12.89 10.40
CA ILE A 4 33.11 -12.11 10.40
C ILE A 4 32.85 -11.52 9.00
N GLU A 5 33.90 -11.15 8.27
CA GLU A 5 33.82 -10.69 6.87
C GLU A 5 33.34 -11.79 5.91
N ALA A 6 33.77 -13.04 6.08
CA ALA A 6 33.30 -14.16 5.28
C ALA A 6 31.82 -14.49 5.59
N LEU A 7 31.43 -14.42 6.86
CA LEU A 7 30.03 -14.60 7.29
C LEU A 7 29.13 -13.46 6.78
N MET A 8 29.62 -12.21 6.78
CA MET A 8 28.91 -11.07 6.20
C MET A 8 28.80 -11.18 4.67
N ALA A 9 29.82 -11.69 3.98
CA ALA A 9 29.76 -11.91 2.53
C ALA A 9 28.80 -13.04 2.14
N GLU A 10 28.63 -14.05 3.00
CA GLU A 10 27.70 -15.16 2.80
C GLU A 10 26.26 -14.78 3.19
N GLY A 11 26.08 -14.01 4.26
CA GLY A 11 24.76 -13.62 4.78
C GLY A 11 24.17 -12.34 4.16
N HIS A 12 25.00 -11.38 3.72
CA HIS A 12 24.50 -10.12 3.17
C HIS A 12 24.50 -10.12 1.64
N ASN A 13 23.32 -10.02 1.04
CA ASN A 13 23.21 -9.80 -0.39
C ASN A 13 22.97 -8.32 -0.71
N ARG A 14 24.05 -7.59 -1.01
CA ARG A 14 23.96 -6.18 -1.44
C ARG A 14 23.09 -5.98 -2.68
N LYS A 15 22.94 -7.01 -3.53
CA LYS A 15 22.06 -7.00 -4.70
C LYS A 15 20.59 -7.12 -4.32
N LEU A 16 20.24 -7.36 -3.05
CA LEU A 16 18.86 -7.30 -2.57
C LEU A 16 18.55 -5.98 -1.87
N ARG A 17 19.55 -5.09 -1.65
CA ARG A 17 19.30 -3.76 -1.11
C ARG A 17 18.59 -2.91 -2.17
N ARG A 18 17.36 -2.50 -1.87
CA ARG A 18 16.54 -1.63 -2.72
C ARG A 18 16.62 -0.18 -2.21
N HIS A 19 16.49 0.78 -3.12
CA HIS A 19 16.22 2.16 -2.74
C HIS A 19 14.69 2.32 -2.61
N GLY A 20 14.20 3.12 -1.66
CA GLY A 20 12.76 3.43 -1.57
C GLY A 20 12.29 3.87 -2.95
N GLY A 21 11.31 3.17 -3.51
CA GLY A 21 11.18 3.07 -4.97
C GLY A 21 11.09 4.43 -5.66
N LEU A 22 11.82 4.56 -6.77
CA LEU A 22 11.97 5.80 -7.54
C LEU A 22 10.65 6.34 -8.10
N LYS A 23 9.64 5.48 -8.21
CA LYS A 23 8.30 5.81 -8.69
C LYS A 23 7.28 5.04 -7.88
N GLN A 24 6.37 5.77 -7.24
CA GLN A 24 5.29 5.20 -6.44
C GLN A 24 3.96 5.75 -6.94
N ILE A 25 2.92 4.93 -6.83
CA ILE A 25 1.55 5.32 -7.07
C ILE A 25 0.65 4.61 -6.07
N VAL A 26 -0.32 5.34 -5.53
CA VAL A 26 -1.31 4.82 -4.61
C VAL A 26 -2.66 4.89 -5.28
N TYR A 27 -3.40 3.81 -5.16
CA TYR A 27 -4.76 3.68 -5.64
C TYR A 27 -5.70 3.34 -4.51
N LEU A 28 -6.93 3.84 -4.60
CA LEU A 28 -8.03 3.51 -3.72
C LEU A 28 -9.25 3.11 -4.56
N ALA A 29 -10.04 2.16 -4.08
CA ALA A 29 -11.27 1.75 -4.72
C ALA A 29 -12.38 1.50 -3.68
N PRO A 30 -13.67 1.64 -4.05
CA PRO A 30 -14.77 1.19 -3.19
C PRO A 30 -14.68 -0.31 -2.86
N GLN A 31 -15.20 -0.73 -1.69
CA GLN A 31 -15.23 -2.16 -1.28
C GLN A 31 -15.92 -3.10 -2.28
N SER A 32 -16.81 -2.57 -3.11
CA SER A 32 -17.52 -3.33 -4.16
C SER A 32 -16.62 -3.75 -5.33
N VAL A 33 -15.42 -3.17 -5.45
CA VAL A 33 -14.46 -3.52 -6.50
C VAL A 33 -13.75 -4.81 -6.13
N GLU A 34 -13.69 -5.74 -7.09
CA GLU A 34 -13.00 -7.02 -6.91
C GLU A 34 -11.48 -6.82 -6.87
N VAL A 35 -10.85 -7.47 -5.90
CA VAL A 35 -9.43 -7.31 -5.63
C VAL A 35 -8.62 -8.31 -6.46
N PRO A 36 -7.63 -7.85 -7.24
CA PRO A 36 -6.82 -8.76 -8.04
C PRO A 36 -5.94 -9.65 -7.16
N THR A 37 -5.88 -10.94 -7.50
CA THR A 37 -5.01 -11.90 -6.80
C THR A 37 -3.54 -11.81 -7.26
N SER A 38 -3.27 -11.18 -8.40
CA SER A 38 -1.97 -11.01 -9.03
C SER A 38 -1.84 -9.63 -9.67
N LEU A 39 -0.61 -9.10 -9.76
CA LEU A 39 -0.32 -7.86 -10.49
C LEU A 39 -0.27 -8.05 -12.02
N PHE A 40 -0.32 -9.28 -12.51
CA PHE A 40 -0.24 -9.61 -13.95
C PHE A 40 -1.49 -10.34 -14.44
N SER A 41 -1.90 -10.00 -15.67
CA SER A 41 -2.95 -10.69 -16.42
C SER A 41 -2.42 -11.96 -17.10
N SER A 42 -3.32 -12.72 -17.72
CA SER A 42 -2.98 -13.84 -18.60
C SER A 42 -2.17 -13.32 -19.81
N GLY A 43 -0.84 -13.42 -19.73
CA GLY A 43 0.08 -12.85 -20.72
C GLY A 43 1.30 -12.13 -20.15
N ASN A 44 1.47 -12.07 -18.83
CA ASN A 44 2.55 -11.33 -18.14
C ASN A 44 2.49 -9.81 -18.36
N GLU A 45 1.33 -9.27 -18.72
CA GLU A 45 1.12 -7.82 -18.76
C GLU A 45 0.63 -7.33 -17.41
N LEU A 46 1.14 -6.18 -16.95
CA LEU A 46 0.69 -5.56 -15.72
C LEU A 46 -0.80 -5.21 -15.86
N ILE A 47 -1.61 -5.56 -14.86
CA ILE A 47 -3.00 -5.13 -14.83
C ILE A 47 -3.08 -3.60 -14.79
N ASP A 48 -4.09 -3.02 -15.44
CA ASP A 48 -4.39 -1.60 -15.33
C ASP A 48 -5.40 -1.41 -14.18
N PRO A 49 -4.99 -0.89 -13.00
CA PRO A 49 -5.88 -0.75 -11.85
C PRO A 49 -7.09 0.14 -12.16
N VAL A 50 -6.91 1.14 -13.04
CA VAL A 50 -8.00 2.07 -13.39
C VAL A 50 -9.13 1.35 -14.11
N ARG A 51 -8.81 0.39 -14.99
CA ARG A 51 -9.81 -0.38 -15.72
C ARG A 51 -10.65 -1.29 -14.84
N ILE A 52 -10.10 -1.73 -13.71
CA ILE A 52 -10.82 -2.57 -12.74
C ILE A 52 -11.53 -1.74 -11.65
N GLY A 53 -11.45 -0.41 -11.70
CA GLY A 53 -12.19 0.49 -10.80
C GLY A 53 -11.37 1.10 -9.67
N PHE A 54 -10.05 0.98 -9.70
CA PHE A 54 -9.17 1.71 -8.77
C PHE A 54 -8.90 3.13 -9.25
N HIS A 55 -8.94 4.10 -8.34
CA HIS A 55 -8.68 5.50 -8.62
C HIS A 55 -7.33 5.91 -8.04
N PRO A 56 -6.43 6.53 -8.83
CA PRO A 56 -5.18 7.04 -8.31
C PRO A 56 -5.45 8.21 -7.37
N VAL A 57 -4.71 8.29 -6.26
CA VAL A 57 -4.82 9.40 -5.29
C VAL A 57 -4.08 10.67 -5.73
N GLY A 58 -3.30 10.58 -6.81
CA GLY A 58 -2.56 11.69 -7.41
C GLY A 58 -1.09 11.73 -7.01
N LEU A 59 -0.46 12.90 -7.23
CA LEU A 59 0.92 13.17 -6.82
C LEU A 59 1.10 13.14 -5.30
N LEU A 60 2.22 12.54 -4.88
CA LEU A 60 2.67 12.45 -3.50
C LEU A 60 3.93 13.31 -3.29
N THR A 61 4.24 13.68 -2.05
CA THR A 61 5.54 14.28 -1.71
C THR A 61 6.69 13.29 -1.93
N ASP A 62 7.92 13.82 -1.93
CA ASP A 62 9.14 13.01 -2.09
C ASP A 62 9.36 11.99 -0.96
N ASP A 63 8.65 12.15 0.18
CA ASP A 63 8.65 11.18 1.28
C ASP A 63 7.95 9.86 0.88
N GLY A 64 7.08 9.90 -0.14
CA GLY A 64 6.38 8.73 -0.67
C GLY A 64 5.30 8.19 0.27
N VAL A 65 5.20 6.87 0.33
CA VAL A 65 4.24 6.15 1.17
C VAL A 65 4.96 5.58 2.40
N GLU A 66 4.48 5.95 3.57
CA GLU A 66 4.89 5.31 4.82
C GLU A 66 3.97 4.13 5.12
N PHE A 67 4.55 2.99 5.47
CA PHE A 67 3.80 1.81 5.88
C PHE A 67 3.84 1.68 7.40
N ASN A 68 2.68 1.78 8.03
CA ASN A 68 2.54 1.64 9.47
C ASN A 68 2.31 0.15 9.79
N ASP A 69 3.11 -0.42 10.68
CA ASP A 69 2.93 -1.76 11.24
C ASP A 69 3.40 -1.73 12.69
N SER A 70 2.47 -1.84 13.62
CA SER A 70 2.72 -1.91 15.06
C SER A 70 2.22 -3.25 15.59
N PHE A 71 2.98 -3.86 16.51
CA PHE A 71 2.61 -5.10 17.17
C PHE A 71 2.83 -4.91 18.67
N GLU A 72 1.74 -4.88 19.43
CA GLU A 72 1.80 -4.78 20.89
C GLU A 72 1.73 -6.17 21.53
N VAL A 73 2.44 -6.33 22.65
CA VAL A 73 2.40 -7.54 23.47
C VAL A 73 2.00 -7.13 24.87
N GLU A 74 0.86 -7.65 25.32
CA GLU A 74 0.37 -7.41 26.67
C GLU A 74 0.94 -8.46 27.62
N GLY A 75 1.51 -8.02 28.73
CA GLY A 75 2.05 -8.93 29.72
C GLY A 75 1.27 -8.92 31.02
N SER A 76 1.07 -10.11 31.58
CA SER A 76 0.52 -10.28 32.93
C SER A 76 1.62 -10.62 33.94
N SER A 77 1.69 -9.86 35.02
CA SER A 77 2.64 -10.09 36.13
C SER A 77 1.97 -10.86 37.26
N SER A 78 2.68 -11.87 37.80
CA SER A 78 2.26 -12.58 39.01
C SER A 78 2.89 -11.96 40.26
N VAL A 79 2.16 -11.97 41.38
CA VAL A 79 2.66 -11.48 42.67
C VAL A 79 3.95 -12.23 43.05
N GLY A 80 5.02 -11.47 43.32
CA GLY A 80 6.33 -12.01 43.69
C GLY A 80 7.33 -12.13 42.53
N TYR A 81 6.93 -11.81 41.30
CA TYR A 81 7.82 -11.76 40.14
C TYR A 81 8.06 -10.32 39.69
N THR A 82 9.31 -10.03 39.32
CA THR A 82 9.75 -8.70 38.85
C THR A 82 9.64 -8.53 37.33
N SER A 83 9.29 -9.59 36.61
CA SER A 83 9.06 -9.60 35.16
C SER A 83 7.72 -10.24 34.83
N ASN A 84 7.21 -9.97 33.62
CA ASN A 84 5.96 -10.57 33.15
C ASN A 84 6.06 -12.09 33.19
N THR A 85 5.02 -12.72 33.71
CA THR A 85 4.95 -14.17 33.88
C THR A 85 4.36 -14.84 32.63
N ARG A 86 3.60 -14.08 31.83
CA ARG A 86 3.08 -14.47 30.53
C ARG A 86 2.93 -13.22 29.66
N GLU A 87 3.28 -13.36 28.39
CA GLU A 87 3.09 -12.38 27.32
C GLU A 87 2.04 -12.91 26.35
N ASP A 88 1.06 -12.08 26.02
CA ASP A 88 -0.03 -12.34 25.09
C ASP A 88 0.01 -11.33 23.94
N PRO A 89 -0.25 -11.74 22.69
CA PRO A 89 -0.39 -10.80 21.58
C PRO A 89 -1.52 -9.81 21.87
N GLY A 90 -1.20 -8.52 21.86
CA GLY A 90 -2.15 -7.43 21.99
C GLY A 90 -2.66 -6.97 20.61
N GLU A 91 -2.86 -5.66 20.47
CA GLU A 91 -3.33 -5.04 19.22
C GLU A 91 -2.24 -5.02 18.15
N THR A 92 -2.63 -5.25 16.90
CA THR A 92 -1.78 -5.10 15.72
C THR A 92 -2.39 -4.04 14.82
N GLU A 93 -1.74 -2.90 14.66
CA GLU A 93 -2.21 -1.88 13.72
C GLU A 93 -1.38 -1.95 12.44
N ARG A 94 -2.07 -1.96 11.31
CA ARG A 94 -1.46 -1.85 9.99
C ARG A 94 -2.06 -0.67 9.26
N GLY A 95 -1.31 -0.05 8.37
CA GLY A 95 -1.85 1.09 7.63
C GLY A 95 -0.85 1.73 6.69
N ILE A 96 -1.26 2.87 6.13
CA ILE A 96 -0.41 3.73 5.33
C ILE A 96 -0.60 5.20 5.70
N SER A 97 0.46 5.98 5.59
CA SER A 97 0.41 7.45 5.66
C SER A 97 0.96 8.02 4.36
N VAL A 98 0.28 9.01 3.80
CA VAL A 98 0.67 9.67 2.54
C VAL A 98 0.38 11.16 2.60
N THR A 99 1.20 11.95 1.91
CA THR A 99 0.96 13.38 1.73
C THR A 99 0.58 13.67 0.29
N LEU A 100 -0.68 14.06 0.08
CA LEU A 100 -1.22 14.33 -1.26
C LEU A 100 -0.90 15.76 -1.68
N GLN A 101 -0.44 15.95 -2.92
CA GLN A 101 -0.19 17.27 -3.51
C GLN A 101 -1.27 17.68 -4.53
N GLU A 102 -1.98 16.71 -5.10
CA GLU A 102 -3.14 16.98 -5.94
C GLU A 102 -4.36 17.37 -5.10
N SER A 103 -5.14 18.32 -5.61
CA SER A 103 -6.28 18.91 -4.92
C SER A 103 -7.51 18.94 -5.82
N TYR A 104 -8.70 18.79 -5.23
CA TYR A 104 -10.02 18.91 -5.89
C TYR A 104 -10.37 17.80 -6.90
N ASN A 105 -9.68 16.66 -6.87
CA ASN A 105 -10.16 15.45 -7.55
C ASN A 105 -11.38 14.92 -6.80
N LYS A 106 -12.53 14.81 -7.47
CA LYS A 106 -13.83 14.44 -6.86
C LYS A 106 -13.77 13.20 -5.97
N PHE A 107 -13.12 12.13 -6.43
CA PHE A 107 -13.02 10.88 -5.67
C PHE A 107 -12.13 11.06 -4.44
N VAL A 108 -10.95 11.66 -4.63
CA VAL A 108 -9.99 11.91 -3.55
C VAL A 108 -10.56 12.87 -2.50
N GLU A 109 -11.26 13.93 -2.91
CA GLU A 109 -11.96 14.83 -1.97
C GLU A 109 -13.00 14.07 -1.14
N GLY A 110 -13.75 13.15 -1.76
CA GLY A 110 -14.72 12.34 -1.05
C GLY A 110 -14.06 11.48 0.03
N VAL A 111 -12.94 10.83 -0.30
CA VAL A 111 -12.14 10.05 0.66
C VAL A 111 -11.60 10.94 1.77
N VAL A 112 -10.88 12.02 1.43
CA VAL A 112 -10.18 12.88 2.39
C VAL A 112 -11.17 13.61 3.30
N ARG A 113 -12.33 14.02 2.79
CA ARG A 113 -13.35 14.73 3.57
C ARG A 113 -14.29 13.77 4.30
N GLY A 114 -14.35 12.50 3.90
CA GLY A 114 -15.28 11.51 4.45
C GLY A 114 -16.70 11.79 3.95
N ALA A 115 -16.86 12.04 2.66
CA ALA A 115 -18.12 12.42 2.03
C ALA A 115 -18.32 11.66 0.72
N ASP A 116 -19.59 11.47 0.32
CA ASP A 116 -19.91 10.95 -1.00
C ASP A 116 -20.17 12.11 -1.97
N TYR A 117 -19.24 12.31 -2.92
CA TYR A 117 -19.37 13.29 -4.00
C TYR A 117 -19.63 12.64 -5.36
N SER A 118 -20.05 11.37 -5.42
CA SER A 118 -20.30 10.66 -6.68
C SER A 118 -21.27 11.43 -7.60
N GLY A 119 -22.33 12.01 -7.03
CA GLY A 119 -23.32 12.85 -7.73
C GLY A 119 -22.96 14.33 -7.88
N LEU A 120 -21.79 14.77 -7.42
CA LEU A 120 -21.37 16.17 -7.56
C LEU A 120 -20.97 16.48 -9.01
N GLU A 121 -21.54 17.56 -9.54
CA GLU A 121 -21.32 18.06 -10.89
C GLU A 121 -20.71 19.46 -10.87
N MET A 122 -19.91 19.75 -11.89
CA MET A 122 -19.39 21.08 -12.15
C MET A 122 -20.44 21.89 -12.89
N SER A 123 -20.72 23.11 -12.44
CA SER A 123 -21.63 23.99 -13.14
C SER A 123 -21.02 24.51 -14.45
N GLU A 124 -21.84 25.10 -15.32
CA GLU A 124 -21.38 25.62 -16.61
C GLU A 124 -20.29 26.69 -16.51
N ASN A 125 -20.15 27.37 -15.36
CA ASN A 125 -19.13 28.39 -15.14
C ASN A 125 -17.82 27.81 -14.55
N GLY A 126 -17.76 26.50 -14.28
CA GLY A 126 -16.62 25.83 -13.67
C GLY A 126 -16.66 25.75 -12.13
N GLU A 127 -17.72 26.24 -11.49
CA GLU A 127 -17.90 26.19 -10.04
C GLU A 127 -18.26 24.77 -9.58
N VAL A 128 -17.58 24.33 -8.52
CA VAL A 128 -17.87 23.09 -7.80
C VAL A 128 -17.95 23.44 -6.32
N VAL A 129 -19.07 23.09 -5.69
CA VAL A 129 -19.29 23.32 -4.26
C VAL A 129 -19.06 22.01 -3.52
N PHE A 130 -18.01 21.96 -2.71
CA PHE A 130 -17.74 20.83 -1.82
C PHE A 130 -18.28 21.15 -0.42
N ASP A 131 -19.38 20.51 -0.05
CA ASP A 131 -19.93 20.61 1.30
C ASP A 131 -19.22 19.61 2.22
N ASP A 132 -18.74 20.10 3.37
CA ASP A 132 -18.18 19.24 4.40
C ASP A 132 -19.30 18.63 5.26
N PRO A 133 -19.32 17.30 5.44
CA PRO A 133 -20.35 16.67 6.24
C PRO A 133 -20.13 16.98 7.73
N SER A 134 -21.23 17.11 8.49
CA SER A 134 -21.16 17.33 9.94
C SER A 134 -20.55 16.13 10.68
N LEU A 135 -20.70 14.93 10.13
CA LEU A 135 -20.08 13.70 10.58
C LEU A 135 -19.43 13.02 9.37
N PRO A 136 -18.11 12.79 9.39
CA PRO A 136 -17.44 12.12 8.29
C PRO A 136 -17.93 10.68 8.17
N ILE A 137 -18.19 10.25 6.95
CA ILE A 137 -18.49 8.86 6.61
C ILE A 137 -17.15 8.12 6.59
N LEU A 138 -16.94 7.26 7.58
CA LEU A 138 -15.76 6.41 7.68
C LEU A 138 -15.91 5.17 6.80
N THR A 139 -15.99 5.39 5.50
CA THR A 139 -16.07 4.33 4.49
C THR A 139 -14.74 3.57 4.41
N GLU A 140 -14.85 2.27 4.25
CA GLU A 140 -13.71 1.40 3.96
C GLU A 140 -13.43 1.38 2.45
N TYR A 141 -12.15 1.33 2.10
CA TYR A 141 -11.67 1.31 0.72
C TYR A 141 -10.71 0.15 0.49
N ARG A 142 -10.68 -0.42 -0.71
CA ARG A 142 -9.55 -1.25 -1.15
C ARG A 142 -8.37 -0.33 -1.44
N GLY A 143 -7.18 -0.67 -0.98
CA GLY A 143 -5.97 0.11 -1.22
C GLY A 143 -4.93 -0.67 -2.01
N LEU A 144 -4.29 -0.04 -2.99
CA LEU A 144 -3.17 -0.65 -3.71
C LEU A 144 -2.04 0.36 -3.85
N VAL A 145 -0.89 0.05 -3.26
CA VAL A 145 0.35 0.79 -3.44
C VAL A 145 1.21 0.03 -4.43
N LEU A 146 1.66 0.68 -5.50
CA LEU A 146 2.63 0.13 -6.44
C LEU A 146 3.89 0.97 -6.45
N SER A 147 5.03 0.30 -6.47
CA SER A 147 6.34 0.92 -6.53
C SER A 147 7.23 0.19 -7.52
N VAL A 148 8.03 0.94 -8.28
CA VAL A 148 8.98 0.39 -9.26
C VAL A 148 10.40 0.84 -8.93
N ASP A 149 11.33 -0.11 -8.94
CA ASP A 149 12.77 0.11 -8.79
C ASP A 149 13.56 -0.65 -9.87
N GLY A 150 14.73 -0.12 -10.22
CA GLY A 150 15.66 -0.76 -11.15
C GLY A 150 15.34 -0.57 -12.65
N PRO A 151 16.31 -0.91 -13.52
CA PRO A 151 16.15 -0.85 -14.97
C PRO A 151 15.33 -2.05 -15.50
N PRO A 152 14.82 -2.02 -16.75
CA PRO A 152 13.95 -3.08 -17.29
C PRO A 152 14.48 -4.52 -17.17
N GLU A 153 15.80 -4.71 -17.25
CA GLU A 153 16.47 -6.02 -17.13
C GLU A 153 16.63 -6.54 -15.69
N ASP A 154 16.40 -5.69 -14.68
CA ASP A 154 16.42 -6.00 -13.24
C ASP A 154 15.36 -5.15 -12.53
N GLN A 155 14.15 -5.17 -13.09
CA GLN A 155 13.04 -4.35 -12.63
C GLN A 155 12.33 -5.05 -11.48
N TRP A 156 12.13 -4.31 -10.40
CA TRP A 156 11.40 -4.71 -9.22
C TRP A 156 10.08 -3.95 -9.18
N ILE A 157 8.98 -4.69 -9.23
CA ILE A 157 7.64 -4.18 -9.04
C ILE A 157 7.20 -4.67 -7.67
N MET A 158 6.94 -3.74 -6.75
CA MET A 158 6.51 -4.03 -5.39
C MET A 158 5.09 -3.51 -5.24
N GLY A 159 4.17 -4.39 -4.87
CA GLY A 159 2.78 -4.07 -4.62
C GLY A 159 2.40 -4.37 -3.19
N LYS A 160 1.72 -3.43 -2.52
CA LYS A 160 1.05 -3.70 -1.25
C LYS A 160 -0.43 -3.41 -1.38
N LEU A 161 -1.21 -4.46 -1.23
CA LEU A 161 -2.65 -4.46 -1.35
C LEU A 161 -3.28 -4.52 0.05
N TYR A 162 -4.27 -3.68 0.29
CA TYR A 162 -5.05 -3.64 1.51
C TYR A 162 -6.51 -3.91 1.18
N PHE A 163 -7.10 -4.82 1.95
CA PHE A 163 -8.47 -5.26 1.71
C PHE A 163 -9.48 -4.30 2.33
N ALA A 164 -9.22 -3.73 3.49
CA ALA A 164 -10.04 -2.66 4.04
C ALA A 164 -9.15 -1.57 4.62
N LEU A 165 -9.16 -0.38 4.03
CA LEU A 165 -8.54 0.83 4.57
C LEU A 165 -9.61 1.83 4.95
N GLN A 166 -9.50 2.35 6.16
CA GLN A 166 -10.36 3.42 6.65
C GLN A 166 -9.51 4.65 6.91
N LEU A 167 -10.01 5.84 6.55
CA LEU A 167 -9.35 7.10 6.86
C LEU A 167 -9.26 7.25 8.38
N SER A 168 -8.05 7.36 8.91
CA SER A 168 -7.77 7.43 10.35
C SER A 168 -7.27 8.81 10.79
N SER A 169 -6.59 9.54 9.92
CA SER A 169 -6.14 10.91 10.22
C SER A 169 -6.14 11.81 8.98
N ARG A 170 -6.28 13.11 9.23
CA ARG A 170 -6.06 14.19 8.26
C ARG A 170 -5.44 15.37 8.99
N ASP A 171 -4.38 15.93 8.46
CA ASP A 171 -3.73 17.09 9.06
C ASP A 171 -4.15 18.41 8.39
N ALA A 172 -3.84 19.51 9.07
CA ALA A 172 -4.08 20.84 8.54
C ALA A 172 -3.26 21.11 7.27
N TYR A 173 -3.89 21.74 6.29
CA TYR A 173 -3.23 22.27 5.09
C TYR A 173 -3.41 23.79 5.04
N SER A 174 -2.59 24.48 4.25
CA SER A 174 -2.59 25.95 4.21
C SER A 174 -2.69 26.50 2.79
N TRP A 175 -3.40 27.63 2.66
CA TRP A 175 -3.36 28.47 1.47
C TRP A 175 -2.40 29.63 1.72
N ALA A 176 -1.12 29.36 1.57
CA ALA A 176 -0.05 30.33 1.74
C ALA A 176 0.74 30.52 0.44
N LYS A 177 1.20 31.74 0.19
CA LYS A 177 2.01 32.05 -0.99
C LYS A 177 3.33 31.27 -0.94
N GLY A 178 3.62 30.52 -2.01
CA GLY A 178 4.88 29.78 -2.14
C GLY A 178 4.90 28.44 -1.39
N VAL A 179 3.75 27.98 -0.89
CA VAL A 179 3.59 26.68 -0.24
C VAL A 179 2.69 25.82 -1.11
N THR A 180 3.10 24.56 -1.35
CA THR A 180 2.24 23.57 -2.00
C THR A 180 1.09 23.21 -1.08
N MET A 181 -0.10 22.94 -1.63
CA MET A 181 -1.24 22.49 -0.83
C MET A 181 -1.07 21.01 -0.48
N ASP A 182 -0.11 20.74 0.41
CA ASP A 182 0.19 19.41 0.91
C ASP A 182 -0.89 18.97 1.91
N ARG A 183 -1.41 17.77 1.73
CA ARG A 183 -2.52 17.22 2.53
C ARG A 183 -2.11 15.86 3.10
N PRO A 184 -1.54 15.83 4.32
CA PRO A 184 -1.20 14.60 4.99
C PRO A 184 -2.46 13.85 5.41
N VAL A 185 -2.55 12.58 5.06
CA VAL A 185 -3.64 11.68 5.42
C VAL A 185 -3.11 10.31 5.84
N GLY A 186 -3.76 9.74 6.84
CA GLY A 186 -3.50 8.39 7.34
C GLY A 186 -4.66 7.46 7.08
N PHE A 187 -4.35 6.20 6.77
CA PHE A 187 -5.30 5.12 6.63
C PHE A 187 -4.90 3.96 7.52
N THR A 188 -5.88 3.42 8.27
CA THR A 188 -5.73 2.21 9.06
C THR A 188 -6.35 1.03 8.31
N ALA A 189 -5.61 -0.05 8.22
CA ALA A 189 -6.06 -1.31 7.67
C ALA A 189 -6.92 -2.04 8.70
N LEU A 190 -8.12 -2.42 8.30
CA LEU A 190 -9.03 -3.23 9.09
C LEU A 190 -8.98 -4.68 8.61
N ASP A 191 -9.42 -5.59 9.46
CA ASP A 191 -9.58 -6.99 9.08
C ASP A 191 -10.74 -7.13 8.10
N ASP A 192 -10.44 -7.65 6.91
CA ASP A 192 -11.46 -7.96 5.92
C ASP A 192 -12.12 -9.31 6.24
N ALA A 193 -13.45 -9.29 6.43
CA ALA A 193 -14.22 -10.46 6.82
C ALA A 193 -14.27 -11.57 5.75
N VAL A 194 -13.87 -11.30 4.51
CA VAL A 194 -13.94 -12.25 3.38
C VAL A 194 -12.58 -12.91 3.16
N GLU A 195 -11.51 -12.13 3.08
CA GLU A 195 -10.15 -12.64 2.83
C GLU A 195 -9.45 -13.08 4.13
N GLY A 196 -9.88 -12.59 5.29
CA GLY A 196 -9.33 -12.95 6.60
C GLY A 196 -7.89 -12.49 6.83
N ILE A 197 -7.38 -11.60 5.97
CA ILE A 197 -6.06 -10.97 6.08
C ILE A 197 -6.19 -9.47 5.81
N PRO A 198 -5.47 -8.60 6.54
CA PRO A 198 -5.62 -7.14 6.37
C PRO A 198 -4.86 -6.59 5.15
N SER A 199 -3.78 -7.26 4.73
CA SER A 199 -2.95 -6.83 3.61
C SER A 199 -2.22 -7.98 2.94
N ARG A 200 -1.89 -7.81 1.65
CA ARG A 200 -1.06 -8.73 0.85
C ARG A 200 0.08 -7.95 0.21
N GLU A 201 1.29 -8.48 0.35
CA GLU A 201 2.48 -7.95 -0.32
C GLU A 201 2.83 -8.83 -1.52
N ILE A 202 3.17 -8.19 -2.63
CA ILE A 202 3.44 -8.82 -3.92
C ILE A 202 4.74 -8.26 -4.46
N ILE A 203 5.68 -9.14 -4.81
CA ILE A 203 6.89 -8.77 -5.57
C ILE A 203 6.82 -9.39 -6.96
N ALA A 204 7.26 -8.61 -7.95
CA ALA A 204 7.04 -8.87 -9.36
C ALA A 204 8.17 -8.27 -10.22
N GLY A 205 8.23 -8.65 -11.49
CA GLY A 205 9.17 -8.11 -12.47
C GLY A 205 10.38 -9.02 -12.75
N THR A 206 11.28 -8.52 -13.61
CA THR A 206 12.46 -9.27 -14.07
C THR A 206 13.51 -9.45 -12.97
N GLY A 207 13.55 -8.54 -11.99
CA GLY A 207 14.47 -8.57 -10.87
C GLY A 207 14.25 -9.74 -9.91
N PRO A 208 13.05 -9.90 -9.30
CA PRO A 208 12.74 -11.06 -8.46
C PRO A 208 13.00 -12.39 -9.18
N LEU A 209 12.65 -12.49 -10.47
CA LEU A 209 12.90 -13.69 -11.26
C LEU A 209 14.40 -13.97 -11.44
N ARG A 210 15.19 -12.96 -11.83
CA ARG A 210 16.65 -13.06 -11.95
C ARG A 210 17.32 -13.43 -10.64
N HIS A 211 16.77 -12.95 -9.52
CA HIS A 211 17.30 -13.15 -8.18
C HIS A 211 16.57 -14.22 -7.37
N ALA A 212 15.73 -15.07 -8.00
CA ALA A 212 14.87 -16.04 -7.31
C ALA A 212 15.64 -16.92 -6.31
N LYS A 213 16.78 -17.48 -6.74
CA LYS A 213 17.64 -18.29 -5.85
C LYS A 213 18.20 -17.49 -4.68
N ALA A 214 18.57 -16.23 -4.89
CA ALA A 214 19.06 -15.36 -3.83
C ALA A 214 17.94 -14.93 -2.87
N LEU A 215 16.69 -14.88 -3.35
CA LEU A 215 15.49 -14.69 -2.54
C LEU A 215 15.02 -15.98 -1.83
N GLY A 216 15.61 -17.14 -2.18
CA GLY A 216 15.24 -18.44 -1.62
C GLY A 216 14.05 -19.11 -2.29
N PHE A 217 13.66 -18.70 -3.50
CA PHE A 217 12.56 -19.30 -4.26
C PHE A 217 13.05 -20.17 -5.41
N ASP A 218 12.37 -21.30 -5.61
CA ASP A 218 12.44 -22.08 -6.84
C ASP A 218 11.44 -21.51 -7.87
N VAL A 219 11.89 -21.35 -9.12
CA VAL A 219 11.02 -20.87 -10.20
C VAL A 219 10.18 -22.05 -10.70
N ALA A 220 8.86 -21.96 -10.53
CA ALA A 220 7.94 -22.96 -11.06
C ALA A 220 8.09 -23.06 -12.60
N ALA A 221 8.18 -24.28 -13.13
CA ALA A 221 8.15 -24.49 -14.57
C ALA A 221 6.77 -24.07 -15.11
N GLY A 222 6.75 -23.11 -16.03
CA GLY A 222 5.49 -22.60 -16.60
C GLY A 222 4.66 -23.74 -17.17
N GLY A 223 3.40 -23.82 -16.76
CA GLY A 223 2.42 -24.79 -17.28
C GLY A 223 2.12 -24.50 -18.75
N GLY A 224 3.00 -24.96 -19.65
CA GLY A 224 2.67 -25.19 -21.04
C GLY A 224 1.77 -26.41 -21.11
N GLY A 225 0.46 -26.18 -21.26
CA GLY A 225 -0.47 -27.22 -21.67
C GLY A 225 -0.09 -27.67 -23.07
N ASP A 226 0.69 -28.73 -23.17
CA ASP A 226 0.86 -29.50 -24.40
C ASP A 226 -0.43 -30.28 -24.62
N SER A 227 -1.32 -29.74 -25.46
CA SER A 227 -2.41 -30.50 -26.05
C SER A 227 -1.92 -31.12 -27.37
N GLY A 228 -1.41 -32.32 -27.28
CA GLY A 228 -1.12 -33.27 -28.37
C GLY A 228 -0.89 -34.64 -27.73
N GLU A 229 -1.47 -35.76 -28.12
CA GLU A 229 -2.23 -36.20 -29.30
C GLU A 229 -3.26 -37.24 -28.83
#